data_AF-A0A6B3B011-F1
#
_entry.id   AF-A0A6B3B011-F1
#
_cell.length_a   1.000
_cell.length_b   1.000
_cell.length_c   1.000
_cell.angle_alpha   90.00
_cell.angle_beta   90.00
_cell.angle_gamma   90.00
#
_symmetry.space_group_name_H-M   'P 1'
#
loop_
_entity.id
_entity.type
_entity.pdbx_description
1 polymer ?
#
loop_
_entity_poly.entity_id
_entity_poly.type
_entity_poly.pdbx_seq_one_letter_code
_entity_poly.pdbx_strand_id
1 'polypeptide(L)'
;ALRARVRARAGAYGEAVGDAERATAAVDGTDDPCLIGDVWSEAARVLDAVGEPVRARRAAGRALAALTAKEAVLPARTVRAWLAELEEKR
;
A
#
# COMPACT_ATOMS: atom_id res chain seq x y z
N ALA A 1 3.86 -8.08 -2.88
CA ALA A 1 2.56 -7.39 -2.73
C ALA A 1 1.37 -8.36 -2.76
N LEU A 2 1.04 -9.01 -3.88
CA LEU A 2 -0.14 -9.90 -3.97
C LEU A 2 -0.17 -11.02 -2.90
N ARG A 3 0.96 -11.69 -2.67
CA ARG A 3 1.09 -12.74 -1.63
C ARG A 3 0.75 -12.22 -0.23
N ALA A 4 1.19 -11.00 0.09
CA ALA A 4 0.88 -10.33 1.36
C ALA A 4 -0.65 -10.15 1.54
N ARG A 5 -1.35 -9.68 0.49
CA ARG A 5 -2.81 -9.52 0.54
C ARG A 5 -3.56 -10.83 0.76
N VAL A 6 -3.14 -11.89 0.06
CA VAL A 6 -3.76 -13.20 0.18
C VAL A 6 -3.60 -13.72 1.62
N ARG A 7 -2.40 -13.59 2.18
CA ARG A 7 -2.12 -13.95 3.58
C ARG A 7 -2.92 -13.12 4.58
N ALA A 8 -3.01 -11.81 4.38
CA ALA A 8 -3.84 -10.94 5.23
C ALA A 8 -5.31 -11.37 5.21
N ARG A 9 -5.87 -11.68 4.02
CA ARG A 9 -7.26 -12.19 3.90
C ARG A 9 -7.46 -13.55 4.55
N ALA A 10 -6.41 -14.37 4.64
CA ALA A 10 -6.42 -15.66 5.32
C ALA A 10 -6.17 -15.54 6.84
N GLY A 11 -5.99 -14.33 7.38
CA GLY A 11 -5.67 -14.11 8.81
C GLY A 11 -4.20 -14.35 9.19
N ALA A 12 -3.33 -14.67 8.22
CA ALA A 12 -1.91 -14.89 8.43
C ALA A 12 -1.15 -13.54 8.45
N TYR A 13 -1.44 -12.73 9.47
CA TYR A 13 -1.05 -11.32 9.53
C TYR A 13 0.46 -11.11 9.66
N GLY A 14 1.17 -11.95 10.42
CA GLY A 14 2.63 -11.83 10.58
C GLY A 14 3.36 -12.05 9.25
N GLU A 15 2.99 -13.10 8.52
CA GLU A 15 3.55 -13.39 7.20
C GLU A 15 3.13 -12.37 6.15
N ALA A 16 1.91 -11.84 6.25
CA ALA A 16 1.44 -10.78 5.38
C ALA A 16 2.28 -9.51 5.54
N VAL A 17 2.55 -9.08 6.77
CA VAL A 17 3.41 -7.90 7.05
C VAL A 17 4.81 -8.15 6.53
N GLY A 18 5.41 -9.31 6.81
CA GLY A 18 6.75 -9.64 6.31
C GLY A 18 6.85 -9.67 4.77
N ASP A 19 5.81 -10.15 4.07
CA ASP A 19 5.76 -10.08 2.61
C ASP A 19 5.56 -8.65 2.09
N ALA A 20 4.80 -7.82 2.79
CA ALA A 20 4.60 -6.42 2.42
C ALA A 20 5.92 -5.65 2.54
N GLU A 21 6.65 -5.83 3.65
CA GLU A 21 7.95 -5.20 3.89
C GLU A 21 9.00 -5.61 2.85
N ARG A 22 9.10 -6.92 2.55
CA ARG A 22 9.97 -7.41 1.47
C ARG A 22 9.59 -6.83 0.11
N ALA A 23 8.30 -6.70 -0.18
CA ALA A 23 7.86 -6.14 -1.45
C ALA A 23 8.21 -4.65 -1.57
N THR A 24 8.01 -3.86 -0.51
CA THR A 24 8.39 -2.44 -0.50
C THR A 24 9.89 -2.24 -0.60
N ALA A 25 10.69 -3.08 0.07
CA ALA A 25 12.15 -3.02 -0.05
C ALA A 25 12.64 -3.39 -1.47
N ALA A 26 11.97 -4.34 -2.12
CA ALA A 26 12.32 -4.75 -3.49
C ALA A 26 12.08 -3.66 -4.54
N VAL A 27 11.22 -2.67 -4.25
CA VAL A 27 10.96 -1.55 -5.17
C VAL A 27 11.80 -0.30 -4.85
N ASP A 28 12.61 -0.29 -3.79
CA ASP A 28 13.44 0.87 -3.44
C ASP A 28 14.56 1.16 -4.46
N GLY A 29 14.88 0.19 -5.34
CA GLY A 29 15.89 0.34 -6.41
C GLY A 29 15.31 0.44 -7.82
N THR A 30 13.99 0.53 -7.98
CA THR A 30 13.37 0.74 -9.30
C THR A 30 13.07 2.22 -9.53
N ASP A 31 13.08 2.64 -10.79
CA ASP A 31 12.65 3.98 -11.22
C ASP A 31 11.24 3.98 -11.83
N ASP A 32 10.52 2.85 -11.78
CA ASP A 32 9.14 2.74 -12.25
C ASP A 32 8.15 3.23 -11.16
N PRO A 33 7.58 4.45 -11.29
CA PRO A 33 6.75 5.04 -10.24
C PRO A 33 5.36 4.39 -10.17
N CYS A 34 4.90 3.75 -11.24
CA CYS A 34 3.65 2.99 -11.25
C CYS A 34 3.82 1.71 -10.43
N LEU A 35 4.91 0.97 -10.65
CA LEU A 35 5.23 -0.22 -9.86
C LEU A 35 5.43 0.12 -8.37
N ILE A 36 6.18 1.18 -8.07
CA ILE A 36 6.34 1.68 -6.70
C ILE A 36 4.97 1.98 -6.09
N GLY A 37 4.15 2.75 -6.81
CA GLY A 37 2.80 3.13 -6.40
C GLY A 37 1.91 1.94 -6.03
N ASP A 38 1.84 0.95 -6.91
CA ASP A 38 1.02 -0.25 -6.71
C ASP A 38 1.50 -1.07 -5.51
N VAL A 39 2.81 -1.27 -5.37
CA VAL A 39 3.38 -2.04 -4.26
C VAL A 39 3.11 -1.36 -2.92
N TRP A 40 3.32 -0.05 -2.83
CA TRP A 40 3.03 0.71 -1.61
C TRP A 40 1.53 0.78 -1.30
N SER A 41 0.66 0.84 -2.31
CA SER A 41 -0.79 0.80 -2.12
C SER A 41 -1.24 -0.54 -1.52
N GLU A 42 -0.69 -1.66 -1.99
CA GLU A 42 -1.03 -2.96 -1.43
C GLU A 42 -0.43 -3.19 -0.05
N ALA A 43 0.77 -2.66 0.23
CA ALA A 43 1.33 -2.66 1.58
C ALA A 43 0.43 -1.89 2.56
N ALA A 44 -0.11 -0.73 2.15
CA ALA A 44 -1.02 0.06 2.96
C ALA A 44 -2.28 -0.72 3.35
N ARG A 45 -2.88 -1.45 2.40
CA ARG A 45 -4.06 -2.30 2.66
C ARG A 45 -3.77 -3.45 3.60
N VAL A 46 -2.59 -4.06 3.51
CA VAL A 46 -2.16 -5.10 4.45
C VAL A 46 -1.99 -4.51 5.84
N LEU A 47 -1.33 -3.37 5.96
CA LEU A 47 -1.11 -2.68 7.25
C LEU A 47 -2.44 -2.27 7.91
N ASP A 48 -3.40 -1.79 7.13
CA ASP A 48 -4.74 -1.50 7.63
C ASP A 48 -5.45 -2.76 8.15
N ALA A 49 -5.42 -3.85 7.38
CA ALA A 49 -6.04 -5.12 7.75
C ALA A 49 -5.47 -5.74 9.04
N VAL A 50 -4.20 -5.48 9.36
CA VAL A 50 -3.56 -5.95 10.60
C VAL A 50 -3.71 -4.98 11.78
N GLY A 51 -4.47 -3.89 11.62
CA GLY A 51 -4.71 -2.92 12.70
C GLY A 51 -3.59 -1.90 12.90
N GLU A 52 -2.82 -1.59 11.87
CA GLU A 52 -1.68 -0.64 11.90
C GLU A 52 -2.00 0.66 11.10
N PRO A 53 -3.01 1.45 11.50
CA PRO A 53 -3.56 2.53 10.67
C PRO A 53 -2.58 3.67 10.40
N VAL A 54 -1.66 3.94 11.33
CA VAL A 54 -0.62 4.98 11.13
C VAL A 54 0.37 4.53 10.05
N ARG A 55 0.81 3.28 10.09
CA ARG A 55 1.70 2.71 9.06
C ARG A 55 0.99 2.61 7.71
N ALA A 56 -0.28 2.23 7.72
CA ALA A 56 -1.12 2.16 6.53
C ALA A 56 -1.21 3.52 5.81
N ARG A 57 -1.53 4.60 6.54
CA ARG A 57 -1.59 5.96 5.96
C ARG A 57 -0.24 6.40 5.39
N ARG A 58 0.86 6.13 6.09
CA ARG A 58 2.21 6.44 5.60
C ARG A 58 2.52 5.69 4.30
N ALA A 59 2.18 4.41 4.22
CA ALA A 59 2.37 3.60 3.02
C ALA A 59 1.52 4.11 1.84
N ALA A 60 0.26 4.46 2.08
CA ALA A 60 -0.59 5.04 1.04
C ALA A 60 -0.16 6.44 0.60
N GLY A 61 0.42 7.25 1.50
CA GLY A 61 1.06 8.52 1.13
C GLY A 61 2.23 8.31 0.16
N ARG A 62 3.07 7.30 0.41
CA ARG A 62 4.15 6.92 -0.52
C ARG A 62 3.61 6.44 -1.87
N ALA A 63 2.57 5.60 -1.85
CA ALA A 63 1.90 5.16 -3.07
C ALA A 63 1.39 6.36 -3.89
N LEU A 64 0.69 7.29 -3.24
CA LEU A 64 0.12 8.45 -3.89
C LEU A 64 1.19 9.39 -4.49
N ALA A 65 2.29 9.60 -3.77
CA ALA A 65 3.41 10.40 -4.27
C ALA A 65 4.01 9.79 -5.55
N ALA A 66 4.26 8.48 -5.58
CA ALA A 66 4.81 7.80 -6.74
C ALA A 66 3.87 7.84 -7.95
N LEU A 67 2.57 7.55 -7.75
CA LEU A 67 1.57 7.56 -8.83
C LEU A 67 1.35 8.98 -9.39
N THR A 68 1.41 10.00 -8.54
CA THR A 68 1.25 11.40 -8.97
C THR A 68 2.46 11.88 -9.78
N ALA A 69 3.66 11.39 -9.49
CA ALA A 69 4.89 11.78 -10.21
C ALA A 69 4.88 11.44 -11.72
N LYS A 70 4.05 10.48 -12.15
CA LYS A 70 3.85 10.11 -13.57
C LYS A 70 2.44 10.38 -14.07
N GLU A 71 1.67 11.19 -13.35
CA GLU A 71 0.28 11.49 -13.69
C GLU A 71 -0.57 10.21 -13.89
N ALA A 72 -0.31 9.18 -13.08
CA ALA A 72 -1.13 7.96 -13.04
C ALA A 72 -2.45 8.27 -12.32
N VAL A 73 -3.31 9.08 -12.97
CA VAL A 73 -4.50 9.72 -12.39
C VAL A 73 -5.48 8.69 -11.83
N LEU A 74 -5.73 7.60 -12.57
CA LEU A 74 -6.71 6.60 -12.16
C LEU A 74 -6.25 5.83 -10.89
N PRO A 75 -5.04 5.22 -10.85
CA PRO A 75 -4.51 4.63 -9.62
C PRO A 75 -4.44 5.63 -8.45
N ALA A 76 -3.97 6.85 -8.69
CA ALA A 76 -3.86 7.88 -7.66
C ALA A 76 -5.23 8.23 -7.05
N ARG A 77 -6.28 8.32 -7.89
CA ARG A 77 -7.66 8.56 -7.43
C ARG A 77 -8.16 7.42 -6.53
N THR A 78 -7.87 6.17 -6.89
CA THR A 78 -8.24 5.01 -6.07
C THR A 78 -7.57 5.04 -4.70
N VAL A 79 -6.29 5.41 -4.63
CA VAL A 79 -5.57 5.55 -3.34
C VAL A 79 -6.17 6.69 -2.50
N ARG A 80 -6.50 7.84 -3.11
CA ARG A 80 -7.13 8.97 -2.41
C ARG A 80 -8.50 8.60 -1.84
N ALA A 81 -9.35 7.94 -2.63
CA ALA A 81 -10.67 7.52 -2.17
C ALA A 81 -10.56 6.58 -0.97
N TRP A 82 -9.65 5.60 -1.04
CA TRP A 82 -9.41 4.69 0.08
C TRP A 82 -8.85 5.39 1.33
N LEU A 83 -7.96 6.37 1.18
CA LEU A 83 -7.46 7.17 2.31
C LEU A 83 -8.58 7.95 3.00
N ALA A 84 -9.51 8.54 2.25
CA ALA A 84 -10.65 9.25 2.81
C ALA A 84 -11.56 8.30 3.64
N GLU A 85 -11.81 7.09 3.13
CA GLU A 85 -12.56 6.06 3.88
C GLU A 85 -11.87 5.67 5.20
N LEU A 86 -10.53 5.68 5.26
CA LEU A 86 -9.78 5.41 6.51
C LEU A 86 -9.85 6.56 7.52
N GLU A 87 -10.14 7.77 7.07
CA GLU A 87 -10.28 8.95 7.93
C GLU A 87 -11.70 9.04 8.50
N GLU A 88 -12.70 8.64 7.73
CA GLU A 88 -14.12 8.61 8.14
C GLU A 88 -14.44 7.51 9.15
N LYS A 89 -13.70 6.39 9.16
CA LYS A 89 -13.90 5.27 10.11
C LYS A 89 -13.40 5.54 11.54
N ARG A 90 -13.02 6.79 11.86
CA ARG A 90 -12.35 7.17 13.11
C ARG A 90 -13.29 7.81 14.12
#